data_AF-A0A927KK54-F1
#
_entry.id   AF-A0A927KK54-F1
#
_cell.length_a   1.000
_cell.length_b   1.000
_cell.length_c   1.000
_cell.angle_alpha   90.00
_cell.angle_beta   90.00
_cell.angle_gamma   90.00
#
_symmetry.space_group_name_H-M   'P 1'
#
loop_
_entity.id
_entity.type
_entity.pdbx_description
1 polymer ?
#
loop_
_entity_poly.entity_id
_entity_poly.type
_entity_poly.pdbx_seq_one_letter_code
_entity_poly.pdbx_strand_id
1 'polypeptide(L)'
;MHPPDPGTRRGRPPKYGRAMSDAERAREYRLRRRQRAASGSQVLQVQTDTILLDKIRAAVTAGDRALVATLAAELVRRYPPHEGKRAGRAARAGLEREG
;
A
#
# COMPACT_ATOMS: atom_id res chain seq x y z
N MET A 1 19.25 24.46 45.72
CA MET A 1 19.12 23.31 44.78
C MET A 1 17.64 23.00 44.63
N HIS A 2 17.06 23.19 43.44
CA HIS A 2 15.70 22.75 43.15
C HIS A 2 15.75 21.29 42.64
N PRO A 3 14.86 20.39 43.07
CA PRO A 3 14.79 19.05 42.49
C PRO A 3 14.29 19.15 41.04
N PRO A 4 14.76 18.26 40.14
CA PRO A 4 14.24 18.21 38.77
C PRO A 4 12.79 17.73 38.77
N ASP A 5 11.92 18.45 38.07
CA ASP A 5 10.51 18.11 37.88
C ASP A 5 10.38 16.78 37.11
N PRO A 6 9.64 15.76 37.61
CA PRO A 6 9.56 14.44 36.99
C PRO A 6 8.60 14.39 35.78
N GLY A 7 8.56 15.44 34.97
CA GLY A 7 7.46 15.63 34.04
C GLY A 7 7.80 16.51 32.85
N THR A 8 8.62 16.02 31.92
CA THR A 8 8.42 16.21 30.47
C THR A 8 9.54 15.49 29.73
N ARG A 9 9.28 14.25 29.29
CA ARG A 9 9.98 13.76 28.09
C ARG A 9 9.69 14.81 27.00
N ARG A 10 10.68 15.62 26.63
CA ARG A 10 10.60 16.57 25.52
C ARG A 10 10.48 15.75 24.22
N GLY A 11 9.29 15.21 23.98
CA GLY A 11 8.92 14.54 22.74
C GLY A 11 8.66 15.56 21.64
N ARG A 12 8.74 15.12 20.39
CA ARG A 12 8.36 15.94 19.24
C ARG A 12 6.91 16.39 19.42
N PRO A 13 6.59 17.68 19.27
CA PRO A 13 5.22 18.15 19.35
C PRO A 13 4.34 17.36 18.36
N PRO A 14 3.11 17.01 18.76
CA PRO A 14 2.24 16.20 17.93
C PRO A 14 1.97 16.87 16.58
N LYS A 15 2.11 16.10 15.50
CA LYS A 15 2.01 16.57 14.10
C LYS A 15 0.69 17.30 13.77
N TYR A 16 -0.38 17.05 14.54
CA TYR A 16 -1.73 17.58 14.29
C TYR A 16 -2.32 18.32 15.50
N GLY A 17 -1.49 18.89 16.36
CA GLY A 17 -1.96 19.68 17.52
C GLY A 17 -2.54 18.86 18.68
N ARG A 18 -2.73 17.54 18.52
CA ARG A 18 -3.17 16.60 19.57
C ARG A 18 -2.29 15.35 19.58
N ALA A 19 -1.92 14.89 20.79
CA ALA A 19 -1.27 13.60 20.96
C ALA A 19 -2.23 12.47 20.54
N MET A 20 -1.80 11.65 19.58
CA MET A 20 -2.51 10.45 19.15
C MET A 20 -1.70 9.22 19.51
N SER A 21 -2.38 8.21 20.06
CA SER A 21 -1.83 6.87 20.20
C SER A 21 -1.49 6.27 18.83
N ASP A 22 -0.65 5.23 18.82
CA ASP A 22 -0.30 4.51 17.59
C ASP A 22 -1.54 3.85 16.96
N ALA A 23 -2.45 3.33 17.78
CA ALA A 23 -3.70 2.73 17.34
C ALA A 23 -4.62 3.75 16.65
N GLU A 24 -4.76 4.95 17.21
CA GLU A 24 -5.53 6.05 16.60
C GLU A 24 -4.90 6.48 15.27
N ARG A 25 -3.57 6.64 15.22
CA ARG A 25 -2.83 6.95 13.98
C ARG A 25 -3.06 5.89 12.91
N ALA A 26 -3.01 4.61 13.28
CA ALA A 26 -3.28 3.52 12.34
C ALA A 26 -4.74 3.51 11.85
N ARG A 27 -5.71 3.80 12.72
CA ARG A 27 -7.12 3.91 12.35
C ARG A 27 -7.37 5.06 11.38
N GLU A 28 -6.85 6.24 11.69
CA GLU A 28 -6.95 7.41 10.79
C GLU A 28 -6.27 7.13 9.44
N TYR A 29 -5.08 6.54 9.45
CA TYR A 29 -4.38 6.16 8.23
C TYR A 29 -5.24 5.24 7.35
N ARG A 30 -5.82 4.19 7.94
CA ARG A 30 -6.73 3.26 7.24
C ARG A 30 -7.99 3.95 6.72
N LEU A 31 -8.53 4.91 7.46
CA LEU A 31 -9.70 5.69 7.02
C LEU A 31 -9.35 6.58 5.82
N ARG A 32 -8.30 7.40 5.93
CA ARG A 32 -7.82 8.26 4.83
C ARG A 32 -7.40 7.46 3.60
N ARG A 33 -6.89 6.24 3.79
CA ARG A 33 -6.52 5.33 2.68
C ARG A 33 -7.76 4.82 1.95
N ARG A 34 -8.80 4.39 2.68
CA ARG A 34 -10.09 4.00 2.10
C ARG A 34 -10.74 5.15 1.32
N GLN A 35 -10.75 6.35 1.88
CA GLN A 35 -11.30 7.54 1.21
C GLN A 35 -10.59 7.83 -0.12
N ARG A 36 -9.24 7.82 -0.13
CA ARG A 36 -8.44 8.03 -1.35
C ARG A 36 -8.66 6.96 -2.41
N ALA A 37 -8.87 5.70 -2.01
CA ALA A 37 -9.17 4.63 -2.95
C ALA A 37 -10.54 4.82 -3.62
N ALA A 38 -11.53 5.33 -2.87
CA ALA A 38 -12.88 5.58 -3.37
C ALA A 38 -12.99 6.85 -4.25
N SER A 39 -12.22 7.90 -3.93
CA SER A 39 -12.26 9.18 -4.66
C SER A 39 -11.26 9.28 -5.81
N GLY A 40 -10.52 8.21 -6.11
CA GLY A 40 -9.48 8.23 -7.14
C GLY A 40 -10.06 8.39 -8.54
N SER A 41 -9.34 9.12 -9.41
CA SER A 41 -9.66 9.26 -10.84
C SER A 41 -9.95 7.90 -11.50
N GLN A 42 -10.86 7.87 -12.48
CA GLN A 42 -11.09 6.70 -13.33
C GLN A 42 -9.93 6.46 -14.29
N VAL A 43 -9.16 7.50 -14.59
CA VAL A 43 -7.96 7.41 -15.44
C VAL A 43 -6.85 6.72 -14.65
N LEU A 44 -6.38 5.57 -15.11
CA LEU A 44 -5.41 4.73 -14.39
C LEU A 44 -4.02 5.38 -14.31
N GLN A 45 -3.61 6.07 -15.37
CA GLN A 45 -2.27 6.64 -15.55
C GLN A 45 -1.95 7.72 -14.51
N VAL A 46 -2.97 8.42 -14.00
CA VAL A 46 -2.80 9.48 -13.00
C VAL A 46 -2.89 8.96 -11.56
N GLN A 47 -3.27 7.71 -11.36
CA GLN A 47 -3.36 7.12 -10.03
C GLN A 47 -1.98 6.72 -9.53
N THR A 48 -1.73 6.94 -8.24
CA THR A 48 -0.52 6.44 -7.58
C THR A 48 -0.55 4.91 -7.46
N ASP A 49 0.62 4.27 -7.39
CA ASP A 49 0.70 2.80 -7.28
C ASP A 49 0.00 2.28 -6.04
N THR A 50 0.03 3.07 -4.95
CA THR A 50 -0.64 2.71 -3.70
C THR A 50 -2.14 2.58 -3.88
N ILE A 51 -2.75 3.47 -4.69
CA ILE A 51 -4.17 3.40 -5.03
C ILE A 51 -4.45 2.22 -5.95
N LEU A 52 -3.60 1.97 -6.96
CA LEU A 52 -3.75 0.81 -7.85
C LEU A 52 -3.71 -0.51 -7.06
N LEU A 53 -2.77 -0.67 -6.13
CA LEU A 53 -2.66 -1.85 -5.28
C LEU A 53 -3.87 -2.04 -4.36
N ASP A 54 -4.40 -0.95 -3.79
CA ASP A 54 -5.61 -1.00 -2.97
C ASP A 54 -6.83 -1.43 -3.81
N LYS A 55 -6.95 -0.90 -5.04
CA LYS A 55 -8.01 -1.29 -5.98
C LYS A 55 -7.87 -2.74 -6.44
N ILE A 56 -6.66 -3.23 -6.69
CA ILE A 56 -6.40 -4.65 -6.99
C ILE A 56 -6.87 -5.52 -5.83
N ARG A 57 -6.51 -5.17 -4.58
CA ARG A 57 -6.94 -5.93 -3.40
C ARG A 57 -8.47 -5.97 -3.28
N ALA A 58 -9.14 -4.84 -3.53
CA ALA A 58 -10.59 -4.76 -3.52
C ALA A 58 -11.22 -5.64 -4.62
N ALA A 59 -10.69 -5.57 -5.85
CA ALA A 59 -11.15 -6.38 -6.98
C ALA A 59 -10.95 -7.88 -6.75
N VAL A 60 -9.83 -8.29 -6.15
CA VAL A 60 -9.59 -9.68 -5.73
C VAL A 60 -10.63 -10.14 -4.71
N THR A 61 -10.92 -9.30 -3.71
CA THR A 61 -11.93 -9.60 -2.67
C THR A 61 -13.33 -9.72 -3.28
N ALA A 62 -13.63 -8.91 -4.30
CA ALA A 62 -14.89 -8.95 -5.03
C ALA A 62 -14.96 -10.07 -6.10
N GLY A 63 -13.85 -10.77 -6.37
CA GLY A 63 -13.78 -11.80 -7.41
C GLY A 63 -13.75 -11.27 -8.85
N ASP A 64 -13.56 -9.95 -9.05
CA ASP A 64 -13.53 -9.32 -10.37
C ASP A 64 -12.16 -9.50 -11.05
N ARG A 65 -12.01 -10.64 -11.74
CA ARG A 65 -10.77 -11.00 -12.44
C ARG A 65 -10.42 -10.03 -13.56
N ALA A 66 -11.41 -9.48 -14.26
CA ALA A 66 -11.20 -8.57 -15.38
C ALA A 66 -10.60 -7.24 -14.88
N LEU A 67 -11.16 -6.69 -13.81
CA LEU A 67 -10.62 -5.49 -13.19
C LEU A 67 -9.22 -5.70 -12.61
N VAL A 68 -8.96 -6.85 -11.98
CA VAL A 68 -7.60 -7.20 -11.52
C VAL A 68 -6.61 -7.17 -12.68
N ALA A 69 -6.94 -7.81 -13.82
CA ALA A 69 -6.05 -7.85 -14.98
C ALA A 69 -5.75 -6.44 -15.52
N THR A 70 -6.77 -5.60 -15.65
CA THR A 70 -6.62 -4.22 -16.12
C THR A 70 -5.74 -3.38 -15.20
N LEU A 71 -5.95 -3.44 -13.89
CA LEU A 71 -5.15 -2.70 -12.92
C LEU A 71 -3.71 -3.22 -12.83
N ALA A 72 -3.53 -4.54 -12.92
CA ALA A 72 -2.19 -5.15 -12.92
C ALA A 72 -1.41 -4.82 -14.20
N ALA A 73 -2.08 -4.74 -15.35
CA ALA A 73 -1.45 -4.35 -16.61
C ALA A 73 -0.84 -2.94 -16.54
N GLU A 74 -1.51 -2.00 -15.86
CA GLU A 74 -0.94 -0.66 -15.63
C GLU A 74 0.32 -0.70 -14.77
N LEU A 75 0.38 -1.55 -13.73
CA LEU A 75 1.59 -1.73 -12.93
C LEU A 75 2.72 -2.38 -13.76
N VAL A 76 2.41 -3.36 -14.61
CA VAL A 76 3.37 -3.98 -15.52
C VAL A 76 3.90 -2.96 -16.54
N ARG A 77 3.05 -2.06 -17.04
CA ARG A 77 3.46 -0.98 -17.94
C ARG A 77 4.43 -0.01 -17.27
N ARG A 78 4.20 0.32 -15.99
CA ARG A 78 5.10 1.20 -15.20
C ARG A 78 6.41 0.51 -14.83
N TYR A 79 6.32 -0.78 -14.50
CA TYR A 79 7.42 -1.61 -14.03
C TYR A 79 7.53 -2.85 -14.92
N PRO A 80 8.03 -2.70 -16.16
CA PRO A 80 8.17 -3.82 -17.06
C PRO A 80 9.07 -4.87 -16.41
N PRO A 81 8.69 -6.16 -16.46
CA PRO A 81 9.52 -7.20 -15.89
C PRO A 81 10.85 -7.23 -16.63
N HIS A 82 11.95 -6.99 -15.91
CA HIS A 82 13.29 -7.15 -16.48
C HIS A 82 13.43 -8.56 -17.05
N GLU A 83 13.93 -8.69 -18.28
CA GLU A 83 13.96 -9.94 -19.04
C GLU A 83 14.61 -11.09 -18.25
N GLY A 84 15.66 -10.81 -17.47
CA GLY A 84 16.34 -11.79 -16.63
C GLY A 84 15.51 -12.37 -15.47
N LYS A 85 14.45 -11.70 -14.99
CA LYS A 85 13.60 -12.21 -13.89
C LYS A 85 12.46 -13.12 -14.38
N ARG A 86 12.08 -13.03 -15.66
CA ARG A 86 11.04 -13.90 -16.24
C ARG A 86 11.56 -15.33 -16.42
N ALA A 87 12.81 -15.47 -16.87
CA ALA A 87 13.48 -16.77 -16.99
C ALA A 87 13.57 -17.51 -15.65
N GLY A 88 13.97 -16.81 -14.57
CA GLY A 88 14.11 -17.43 -13.24
C GLY A 88 12.78 -17.86 -12.59
N ARG A 89 11.65 -17.19 -12.90
CA ARG A 89 10.33 -17.59 -12.37
C ARG A 89 9.75 -18.77 -13.14
N ALA A 90 9.93 -18.82 -14.46
CA ALA A 90 9.52 -19.96 -15.29
C ALA A 90 10.29 -21.23 -14.93
N ALA A 91 11.60 -21.13 -14.69
CA ALA A 91 12.43 -22.24 -14.25
C ALA A 91 11.98 -22.83 -12.90
N ARG A 92 11.55 -21.97 -11.95
CA ARG A 92 11.03 -22.43 -10.65
C ARG A 92 9.65 -23.08 -10.76
N ALA A 93 8.77 -22.54 -11.60
CA ALA A 93 7.42 -23.09 -11.81
C ALA A 93 7.44 -24.44 -12.56
N GLY A 94 8.46 -24.70 -13.38
CA GLY A 94 8.69 -26.02 -13.99
C GLY A 94 9.11 -27.08 -12.98
N LEU A 95 9.97 -26.70 -12.01
CA LEU A 95 10.47 -27.61 -10.97
C LEU A 95 9.38 -28.13 -10.02
N GLU A 96 8.34 -27.32 -9.77
CA GLU A 96 7.24 -27.67 -8.85
C GLU A 96 6.17 -28.60 -9.49
N ARG A 97 6.28 -28.93 -10.78
CA ARG A 97 5.33 -29.84 -11.47
C ARG A 97 5.86 -31.27 -11.66
N GLU A 98 7.13 -31.51 -11.36
CA GLU A 98 7.80 -32.82 -11.54
C GLU A 98 8.13 -33.53 -10.21
N GLY A 99 7.61 -33.04 -9.08
CA GLY A 99 7.71 -33.70 -7.76
C GLY A 99 6.35 -34.09 -7.22
#